data_AF-A0A945CFR4-F1
#
_entry.id   AF-A0A945CFR4-F1
#
_cell.length_a   1.000
_cell.length_b   1.000
_cell.length_c   1.000
_cell.angle_alpha   90.00
_cell.angle_beta   90.00
_cell.angle_gamma   90.00
#
_symmetry.space_group_name_H-M   'P 1'
#
loop_
_entity.id
_entity.type
_entity.pdbx_description
1 polymer ?
#
loop_
_entity_poly.entity_id
_entity_poly.type
_entity_poly.pdbx_seq_one_letter_code
_entity_poly.pdbx_strand_id
1 'polypeptide(L)'
;AITLFAGLRDPGEAAIKVFSYTSVGMTAVEGLGALIIPMFIAALIVLNAMMGAVYERFREIGIYSSVGLAPLHIALLFVAEACVYAVIGVTLGYLLGQGLGKILIWLDLLEGMNLNYSSMSAIVSSVLVMAVVLLSTIYPAKVAARSAVPDTVRRWSPPPPEEGDRWNFDFPFMVSEAEVMGICGFLANFFNAYSEESIGDFFAEKVRVVEEVGGMGKEYGVQLLLWLAPFDMGVSQFLQLEFLPADTTGVYTVQVYIQRISGQDTFWQRINHRFFNRLRKEFLIWHTLKDEARVYHRETAERLLADFQVESPAAVTGS
;
A
#
# COMPACT_ATOMS: atom_id res chain seq x y z
N ALA A 1 34.09 -14.68 46.13
CA ALA A 1 34.65 -14.95 44.78
C ALA A 1 35.98 -15.65 44.97
N ILE A 2 36.16 -16.83 44.36
CA ILE A 2 37.44 -17.56 44.43
C ILE A 2 38.19 -17.25 43.14
N THR A 3 39.41 -16.75 43.27
CA THR A 3 40.32 -16.52 42.15
C THR A 3 41.43 -17.54 42.27
N LEU A 4 41.50 -18.47 41.32
CA LEU A 4 42.53 -19.50 41.29
C LEU A 4 43.66 -19.04 40.37
N PHE A 5 44.86 -18.94 40.92
CA PHE A 5 46.07 -18.63 40.15
C PHE A 5 46.82 -19.94 39.93
N ALA A 6 46.96 -20.35 38.67
CA ALA A 6 47.76 -21.51 38.28
C ALA A 6 49.00 -21.03 37.52
N GLY A 7 50.18 -21.21 38.12
CA GLY A 7 51.47 -20.98 37.47
C GLY A 7 52.02 -22.28 36.91
N LEU A 8 52.10 -22.38 35.58
CA LEU A 8 52.77 -23.51 34.92
C LEU A 8 54.20 -23.10 34.58
N ARG A 9 55.18 -23.86 35.08
CA ARG A 9 56.60 -23.67 34.76
C ARG A 9 56.95 -24.56 33.57
N ASP A 10 57.24 -23.94 32.44
CA ASP A 10 57.74 -24.65 31.27
C ASP A 10 59.24 -24.95 31.45
N PRO A 11 59.74 -26.18 31.24
CA PRO A 11 61.16 -26.49 31.34
C PRO A 11 61.91 -25.94 30.12
N GLY A 12 62.14 -24.63 30.10
CA GLY A 12 62.84 -23.93 29.01
C GLY A 12 62.73 -22.40 29.04
N GLU A 13 61.73 -21.84 29.71
CA GLU A 13 61.56 -20.39 29.87
C GLU A 13 61.80 -19.95 31.33
N ALA A 14 62.54 -18.86 31.53
CA ALA A 14 62.82 -18.32 32.86
C ALA A 14 61.59 -17.62 33.51
N ALA A 15 60.53 -17.36 32.73
CA ALA A 15 59.33 -16.68 33.17
C ALA A 15 58.19 -17.68 33.45
N ILE A 16 57.59 -17.59 34.63
CA ILE A 16 56.42 -18.42 35.00
C ILE A 16 55.17 -17.75 34.41
N LYS A 17 54.48 -18.44 33.49
CA LYS A 17 53.18 -17.98 32.97
C LYS A 17 52.11 -18.27 34.02
N VAL A 18 51.52 -17.20 34.57
CA VAL A 18 50.46 -17.28 35.58
C VAL A 18 49.11 -17.05 34.89
N PHE A 19 48.22 -18.03 34.96
CA PHE A 19 46.84 -17.92 34.49
C PHE A 19 45.91 -17.73 35.70
N SER A 20 45.06 -16.72 35.65
CA SER A 20 44.04 -16.47 36.68
C SER A 20 42.66 -16.88 36.16
N TYR A 21 41.99 -17.79 36.86
CA TYR A 21 40.59 -18.16 36.60
C TYR A 21 39.72 -17.62 37.74
N THR A 22 38.75 -16.77 37.40
CA THR A 22 37.86 -16.12 38.38
C THR A 22 36.44 -16.67 38.26
N SER A 23 35.86 -17.14 39.37
CA SER A 23 34.51 -17.72 39.43
C SER A 23 33.37 -16.75 39.05
N VAL A 24 33.66 -15.45 38.94
CA VAL A 24 32.70 -14.39 38.57
C VAL A 24 32.32 -14.44 37.09
N GLY A 25 33.18 -15.01 36.22
CA GLY A 25 32.92 -15.07 34.78
C GLY A 25 31.84 -16.07 34.37
N MET A 26 31.64 -17.16 35.13
CA MET A 26 30.73 -18.24 34.74
C MET A 26 29.27 -17.96 35.10
N THR A 27 28.99 -17.36 36.27
CA THR A 27 27.61 -17.03 36.68
C THR A 27 27.00 -15.88 35.88
N ALA A 28 27.82 -14.96 35.34
CA ALA A 28 27.36 -13.85 34.52
C ALA A 28 26.85 -14.29 33.12
N VAL A 29 27.37 -15.39 32.58
CA VAL A 29 27.05 -15.85 31.22
C VAL A 29 25.72 -16.63 31.18
N GLU A 30 25.38 -17.39 32.22
CA GLU A 30 24.08 -18.08 32.31
C GLU A 30 22.88 -17.12 32.31
N GLY A 31 23.01 -15.95 32.93
CA GLY A 31 21.93 -14.95 32.98
C GLY A 31 21.66 -14.25 31.65
N LEU A 32 22.65 -14.18 30.74
CA LEU A 32 22.52 -13.45 29.48
C LEU A 32 21.53 -14.11 28.51
N GLY A 33 21.51 -15.46 28.49
CA GLY A 33 20.57 -16.22 27.66
C GLY A 33 19.11 -15.99 28.02
N ALA A 34 18.82 -15.82 29.31
CA ALA A 34 17.46 -15.53 29.80
C ALA A 34 16.98 -14.12 29.43
N LEU A 35 17.89 -13.16 29.18
CA LEU A 35 17.55 -11.79 28.80
C LEU A 35 17.15 -11.64 27.33
N ILE A 36 17.49 -12.61 26.48
CA ILE A 36 17.20 -12.54 25.04
C ILE A 36 15.69 -12.49 24.78
N ILE A 37 14.91 -13.34 25.47
CA ILE A 37 13.47 -13.44 25.25
C ILE A 37 12.75 -12.14 25.67
N PRO A 38 12.92 -11.60 26.90
CA PRO A 38 12.31 -10.32 27.28
C PRO A 38 12.77 -9.15 26.41
N MET A 39 14.03 -9.13 25.99
CA MET A 39 14.57 -8.08 25.12
C MET A 39 13.93 -8.11 23.74
N PHE A 40 13.71 -9.30 23.19
CA PHE A 40 13.03 -9.47 21.92
C PHE A 40 11.55 -9.06 22.02
N ILE A 41 10.87 -9.44 23.10
CA ILE A 41 9.48 -9.02 23.36
C ILE A 41 9.41 -7.50 23.47
N ALA A 42 10.32 -6.87 24.23
CA ALA A 42 10.39 -5.41 24.36
C ALA A 42 10.63 -4.74 23.00
N ALA A 43 11.53 -5.27 22.17
CA ALA A 43 11.78 -4.78 20.82
C ALA A 43 10.51 -4.84 19.95
N LEU A 44 9.76 -5.95 20.01
CA LEU A 44 8.50 -6.10 19.27
C LEU A 44 7.40 -5.15 19.76
N ILE A 45 7.32 -4.91 21.07
CA ILE A 45 6.37 -3.95 21.65
C ILE A 45 6.68 -2.54 21.13
N VAL A 46 7.94 -2.11 21.22
CA VAL A 46 8.37 -0.80 20.72
C VAL A 46 8.14 -0.69 19.22
N LEU A 47 8.49 -1.73 18.45
CA LEU A 47 8.24 -1.80 17.01
C LEU A 47 6.76 -1.56 16.71
N ASN A 48 5.85 -2.29 17.35
CA ASN A 48 4.41 -2.20 17.09
C ASN A 48 3.84 -0.84 17.52
N ALA A 49 4.25 -0.32 18.69
CA ALA A 49 3.83 1.00 19.16
C ALA A 49 4.28 2.12 18.20
N MET A 50 5.53 2.06 17.73
CA MET A 50 6.06 3.02 16.77
C MET A 50 5.36 2.93 15.40
N MET A 51 5.06 1.72 14.93
CA MET A 51 4.25 1.54 13.72
C MET A 51 2.87 2.18 13.88
N GLY A 52 2.19 1.97 15.01
CA GLY A 52 0.92 2.62 15.33
C GLY A 52 1.01 4.14 15.26
N ALA A 53 2.01 4.74 15.91
CA ALA A 53 2.24 6.18 15.89
C ALA A 53 2.49 6.74 14.48
N VAL A 54 3.22 6.01 13.63
CA VAL A 54 3.44 6.39 12.22
C VAL A 54 2.12 6.41 11.44
N TYR A 55 1.26 5.39 11.63
CA TYR A 55 -0.02 5.32 10.92
C TYR A 55 -1.02 6.38 11.38
N GLU A 56 -1.05 6.70 12.68
CA GLU A 56 -1.91 7.76 13.21
C GLU A 56 -1.50 9.14 12.67
N ARG A 57 -0.20 9.40 12.51
CA ARG A 57 0.34 10.68 12.05
C ARG A 57 0.57 10.76 10.53
N PHE A 58 -0.04 9.85 9.75
CA PHE A 58 0.15 9.80 8.30
C PHE A 58 -0.16 11.13 7.58
N ARG A 59 -1.23 11.83 8.00
CA ARG A 59 -1.61 13.13 7.43
C ARG A 59 -0.55 14.20 7.71
N GLU A 60 0.04 14.20 8.90
CA GLU A 60 1.10 15.14 9.29
C GLU A 60 2.37 14.91 8.49
N ILE A 61 2.75 13.65 8.26
CA ILE A 61 3.87 13.27 7.39
C ILE A 61 3.68 13.85 5.97
N GLY A 62 2.46 13.79 5.45
CA GLY A 62 2.10 14.40 4.16
C GLY A 62 2.25 15.93 4.14
N ILE A 63 1.91 16.61 5.24
CA ILE A 63 2.10 18.06 5.40
C ILE A 63 3.60 18.40 5.39
N TYR A 64 4.41 17.68 6.17
CA TYR A 64 5.86 17.87 6.20
C TYR A 64 6.53 17.68 4.84
N SER A 65 6.12 16.64 4.11
CA SER A 65 6.57 16.41 2.73
C SER A 65 6.16 17.54 1.79
N SER A 66 4.94 18.07 1.93
CA SER A 66 4.44 19.18 1.11
C SER A 66 5.21 20.49 1.33
N VAL A 67 5.77 20.68 2.53
CA VAL A 67 6.67 21.82 2.85
C VAL A 67 8.11 21.58 2.38
N GLY A 68 8.40 20.40 1.80
CA GLY A 68 9.69 20.08 1.18
C GLY A 68 10.67 19.34 2.09
N LEU A 69 10.22 18.74 3.19
CA LEU A 69 11.08 17.89 4.02
C LEU A 69 11.48 16.62 3.26
N ALA A 70 12.78 16.33 3.23
CA ALA A 70 13.28 15.08 2.68
C ALA A 70 12.75 13.89 3.50
N PRO A 71 12.41 12.75 2.86
CA PRO A 71 11.99 11.52 3.55
C PRO A 71 12.92 11.10 4.70
N LEU A 72 14.23 11.34 4.55
CA LEU A 72 15.21 11.06 5.60
C LEU A 72 15.04 11.95 6.84
N HIS A 73 14.70 13.22 6.68
CA HIS A 73 14.45 14.12 7.81
C HIS A 73 13.20 13.69 8.58
N ILE A 74 12.18 13.21 7.88
CA ILE A 74 10.98 12.66 8.51
C ILE A 74 11.33 11.39 9.29
N ALA A 75 12.13 10.47 8.73
CA ALA A 75 12.62 9.31 9.49
C ALA A 75 13.39 9.72 10.75
N LEU A 76 14.25 10.75 10.66
CA LEU A 76 15.02 11.24 11.80
C LEU A 76 14.14 11.80 12.94
N LEU A 77 12.97 12.38 12.64
CA LEU A 77 12.03 12.81 13.67
C LEU A 77 11.51 11.63 14.50
N PHE A 78 11.18 10.50 13.86
CA PHE A 78 10.74 9.29 14.57
C PHE A 78 11.87 8.63 15.35
N VAL A 79 13.10 8.65 14.82
CA VAL A 79 14.27 8.18 15.57
C VAL A 79 14.53 9.07 16.79
N ALA A 80 14.39 10.39 16.64
CA ALA A 80 14.52 11.32 17.77
C ALA A 80 13.45 11.07 18.85
N GLU A 81 12.20 10.79 18.45
CA GLU A 81 11.13 10.40 19.38
C GLU A 81 11.48 9.09 20.12
N ALA A 82 12.02 8.09 19.42
CA ALA A 82 12.50 6.86 20.04
C ALA A 82 13.67 7.07 21.00
N CYS A 83 14.60 7.99 20.71
CA CYS A 83 15.66 8.37 21.63
C CYS A 83 15.09 8.89 22.96
N VAL A 84 14.04 9.72 22.91
CA VAL A 84 13.37 10.24 24.11
C VAL A 84 12.75 9.10 24.92
N TYR A 85 12.03 8.18 24.28
CA TYR A 85 11.47 7.02 24.98
C TYR A 85 12.55 6.07 25.53
N ALA A 86 13.67 5.91 24.83
CA ALA A 86 14.78 5.09 25.30
C ALA A 86 15.38 5.67 26.60
N VAL A 87 15.63 6.99 26.63
CA VAL A 87 16.18 7.66 27.82
C VAL A 87 15.20 7.58 28.99
N ILE A 88 13.93 7.90 28.77
CA ILE A 88 12.89 7.86 29.81
C ILE A 88 12.70 6.42 30.32
N GLY A 89 12.60 5.46 29.41
CA GLY A 89 12.38 4.05 29.72
C GLY A 89 13.53 3.43 30.51
N VAL A 90 14.78 3.73 30.13
CA VAL A 90 15.96 3.27 30.88
C VAL A 90 16.03 3.93 32.26
N THR A 91 15.79 5.24 32.34
CA THR A 91 15.85 5.97 33.62
C THR A 91 14.80 5.44 34.59
N LEU A 92 13.54 5.33 34.15
CA LEU A 92 12.45 4.81 34.97
C LEU A 92 12.63 3.32 35.28
N GLY A 93 12.99 2.51 34.30
CA GLY A 93 13.24 1.08 34.48
C GLY A 93 14.36 0.81 35.48
N TYR A 94 15.42 1.61 35.44
CA TYR A 94 16.51 1.55 36.42
C TYR A 94 16.02 1.91 37.82
N LEU A 95 15.33 3.04 38.00
CA LEU A 95 14.80 3.46 39.30
C LEU A 95 13.82 2.43 39.89
N LEU A 96 12.92 1.89 39.06
CA LEU A 96 11.98 0.85 39.46
C LEU A 96 12.69 -0.46 39.82
N GLY A 97 13.69 -0.87 39.03
CA GLY A 97 14.50 -2.05 39.32
C GLY A 97 15.22 -1.93 40.66
N GLN A 98 15.80 -0.76 40.96
CA GLN A 98 16.44 -0.50 42.24
C GLN A 98 15.44 -0.45 43.41
N GLY A 99 14.28 0.18 43.20
CA GLY A 99 13.21 0.23 44.21
C GLY A 99 12.69 -1.17 44.54
N LEU A 100 12.40 -1.96 43.51
CA LEU A 100 11.94 -3.34 43.66
C LEU A 100 13.01 -4.20 44.34
N GLY A 101 14.28 -4.09 43.93
CA GLY A 101 15.39 -4.79 44.56
C GLY A 101 15.51 -4.51 46.06
N LYS A 102 15.37 -3.24 46.47
CA LYS A 102 15.36 -2.85 47.90
C LYS A 102 14.17 -3.45 48.66
N ILE A 103 12.98 -3.44 48.07
CA ILE A 103 11.78 -4.02 48.70
C ILE A 103 11.94 -5.52 48.90
N LEU A 104 12.47 -6.25 47.91
CA LEU A 104 12.67 -7.70 48.02
C LEU A 104 13.69 -8.07 49.09
N ILE A 105 14.77 -7.29 49.23
CA ILE A 105 15.73 -7.47 50.33
C ILE A 105 15.07 -7.19 51.68
N TRP A 106 14.26 -6.13 51.78
CA TRP A 106 13.58 -5.78 53.03
C TRP A 106 12.60 -6.86 53.51
N LEU A 107 11.98 -7.59 52.57
CA LEU A 107 11.07 -8.69 52.86
C LEU A 107 11.79 -10.03 53.11
N ASP A 108 13.12 -10.06 53.09
CA ASP A 108 13.94 -11.27 53.28
C ASP A 108 13.70 -12.36 52.21
N LEU A 109 13.15 -12.00 51.04
CA LEU A 109 12.93 -12.94 49.92
C LEU A 109 14.21 -13.25 49.13
N LEU A 110 15.31 -12.56 49.41
CA LEU A 110 16.57 -12.63 48.68
C LEU A 110 17.77 -12.85 49.62
N GLU A 111 17.63 -13.74 50.60
CA GLU A 111 18.72 -14.11 51.52
C GLU A 111 20.01 -14.47 50.74
N GLY A 112 21.10 -13.77 51.05
CA GLY A 112 22.44 -14.03 50.49
C GLY A 112 22.77 -13.32 49.17
N MET A 113 21.84 -12.59 48.54
CA MET A 113 22.13 -11.84 47.32
C MET A 113 22.63 -10.43 47.59
N ASN A 114 23.87 -10.12 47.18
CA ASN A 114 24.39 -8.76 47.15
C ASN A 114 24.02 -8.09 45.83
N LEU A 115 22.97 -7.25 45.85
CA LEU A 115 22.60 -6.44 44.70
C LEU A 115 23.69 -5.38 44.45
N ASN A 116 24.26 -5.39 43.25
CA ASN A 116 25.25 -4.41 42.85
C ASN A 116 24.57 -3.19 42.23
N TYR A 117 24.45 -2.13 43.04
CA TYR A 117 23.73 -0.91 42.70
C TYR A 117 24.55 0.08 41.84
N SER A 118 25.87 -0.06 41.79
CA SER A 118 26.76 0.88 41.12
C SER A 118 27.87 0.10 40.44
N SER A 119 27.59 -0.32 39.21
CA SER A 119 28.55 -1.08 38.41
C SER A 119 28.51 -0.71 36.95
N MET A 120 29.64 -0.96 36.30
CA MET A 120 29.79 -0.97 34.84
C MET A 120 28.69 -1.80 34.15
N SER A 121 28.17 -2.84 34.83
CA SER A 121 27.03 -3.64 34.37
C SER A 121 25.73 -2.84 34.18
N ALA A 122 25.45 -1.85 35.03
CA ALA A 122 24.24 -1.01 34.91
C ALA A 122 24.33 -0.07 33.71
N ILE A 123 25.53 0.44 33.41
CA ILE A 123 25.77 1.27 32.22
C ILE A 123 25.65 0.40 30.96
N VAL A 124 26.28 -0.78 30.95
CA VAL A 124 26.24 -1.71 29.82
C VAL A 124 24.80 -2.18 29.55
N SER A 125 24.03 -2.52 30.57
CA SER A 125 22.62 -2.93 30.40
C SER A 125 21.75 -1.77 29.90
N SER A 126 21.98 -0.55 30.40
CA SER A 126 21.29 0.66 29.93
C SER A 126 21.55 0.93 28.45
N VAL A 127 22.83 0.89 28.03
CA VAL A 127 23.22 1.06 26.62
C VAL A 127 22.63 -0.04 25.75
N LEU A 128 22.62 -1.28 26.23
CA LEU A 128 22.03 -2.41 25.51
C LEU A 128 20.52 -2.22 25.29
N VAL A 129 19.78 -1.80 26.33
CA VAL A 129 18.35 -1.51 26.22
C VAL A 129 18.10 -0.35 25.26
N MET A 130 18.87 0.75 25.34
CA MET A 130 18.75 1.85 24.39
C MET A 130 19.01 1.39 22.96
N ALA A 131 20.04 0.56 22.73
CA ALA A 131 20.34 0.03 21.41
C ALA A 131 19.18 -0.81 20.87
N VAL A 132 18.57 -1.66 21.70
CA VAL A 132 17.41 -2.49 21.30
C VAL A 132 16.22 -1.61 20.89
N VAL A 133 15.91 -0.59 21.67
CA VAL A 133 14.83 0.37 21.36
C VAL A 133 15.12 1.05 20.02
N LEU A 134 16.32 1.61 19.84
CA LEU A 134 16.69 2.32 18.60
C LEU A 134 16.69 1.38 17.38
N LEU A 135 17.26 0.18 17.50
CA LEU A 135 17.27 -0.82 16.44
C LEU A 135 15.85 -1.22 16.04
N SER A 136 14.94 -1.37 17.01
CA SER A 136 13.53 -1.68 16.73
C SER A 136 12.81 -0.55 15.98
N THR A 137 13.22 0.72 16.16
CA THR A 137 12.60 1.87 15.49
C THR A 137 13.13 2.12 14.07
N ILE A 138 14.23 1.46 13.65
CA ILE A 138 14.76 1.62 12.29
C ILE A 138 13.71 1.27 11.22
N TYR A 139 12.97 0.18 11.42
CA TYR A 139 11.93 -0.22 10.47
C TYR A 139 10.75 0.77 10.41
N PRO A 140 10.11 1.15 11.53
CA PRO A 140 9.07 2.19 11.55
C PRO A 140 9.52 3.52 10.93
N ALA A 141 10.74 3.98 11.23
CA ALA A 141 11.29 5.20 10.66
C ALA A 141 11.42 5.11 9.12
N LYS A 142 11.81 3.95 8.59
CA LYS A 142 11.83 3.69 7.14
C LYS A 142 10.43 3.67 6.53
N VAL A 143 9.44 3.14 7.24
CA VAL A 143 8.04 3.17 6.81
C VAL A 143 7.55 4.62 6.73
N ALA A 144 7.81 5.43 7.77
CA ALA A 144 7.45 6.85 7.79
C ALA A 144 8.08 7.65 6.62
N ALA A 145 9.36 7.42 6.32
CA ALA A 145 10.02 8.04 5.18
C ALA A 145 9.36 7.68 3.84
N ARG A 146 8.97 6.41 3.66
CA ARG A 146 8.30 5.97 2.42
C ARG A 146 6.91 6.59 2.27
N SER A 147 6.17 6.72 3.37
CA SER A 147 4.88 7.39 3.40
C SER A 147 4.95 8.88 3.06
N ALA A 148 6.12 9.50 3.22
CA ALA A 148 6.35 10.89 2.85
C ALA A 148 6.56 11.11 1.35
N VAL A 149 6.81 10.07 0.56
CA VAL A 149 6.88 10.23 -0.90
C VAL A 149 5.46 10.54 -1.34
N PRO A 150 5.18 11.75 -1.88
CA PRO A 150 3.87 12.03 -2.44
C PRO A 150 3.61 10.94 -3.46
N ASP A 151 2.50 10.22 -3.32
CA ASP A 151 2.03 9.35 -4.39
C ASP A 151 1.74 10.30 -5.56
N THR A 152 2.75 10.47 -6.40
CA THR A 152 2.81 11.44 -7.47
C THR A 152 1.68 11.11 -8.41
N VAL A 153 0.72 12.03 -8.45
CA VAL A 153 -0.36 12.29 -9.42
C VAL A 153 -1.67 12.31 -8.62
N ARG A 154 -2.40 13.44 -8.68
CA ARG A 154 -3.84 13.46 -8.35
C ARG A 154 -4.47 12.33 -9.15
N ARG A 155 -4.68 11.17 -8.52
CA ARG A 155 -5.31 10.02 -9.16
C ARG A 155 -6.64 10.55 -9.65
N TRP A 156 -6.79 10.64 -10.97
CA TRP A 156 -8.03 11.12 -11.56
C TRP A 156 -9.15 10.27 -10.97
N SER A 157 -10.16 10.94 -10.44
CA SER A 157 -11.34 10.34 -9.85
C SER A 157 -12.52 10.86 -10.64
N PRO A 158 -13.49 10.01 -11.00
CA PRO A 158 -14.71 10.50 -11.61
C PRO A 158 -15.41 11.50 -10.65
N PRO A 159 -16.08 12.54 -11.17
CA PRO A 159 -16.88 13.46 -10.36
C PRO A 159 -18.01 12.67 -9.67
N PRO A 160 -18.56 13.08 -8.52
CA PRO A 160 -19.68 12.36 -7.90
C PRO A 160 -20.89 12.27 -8.84
N PRO A 161 -21.71 11.20 -8.78
CA PRO A 161 -22.91 11.08 -9.59
C PRO A 161 -23.90 12.22 -9.30
N GLU A 162 -24.49 12.79 -10.34
CA GLU A 162 -25.46 13.89 -10.22
C GLU A 162 -26.81 13.39 -9.70
N GLU A 163 -27.24 12.18 -10.08
CA GLU A 163 -28.56 11.62 -9.76
C GLU A 163 -28.52 10.11 -9.47
N GLY A 164 -28.61 9.73 -8.20
CA GLY A 164 -28.95 8.37 -7.76
C GLY A 164 -28.21 7.25 -8.51
N ASP A 165 -28.94 6.53 -9.36
CA ASP A 165 -28.48 5.33 -10.07
C ASP A 165 -27.77 5.61 -11.40
N ARG A 166 -27.63 6.87 -11.79
CA ARG A 166 -27.03 7.26 -13.07
C ARG A 166 -25.80 8.12 -12.83
N TRP A 167 -24.76 7.83 -13.60
CA TRP A 167 -23.51 8.57 -13.54
C TRP A 167 -23.06 8.89 -14.95
N ASN A 168 -23.04 10.17 -15.28
CA ASN A 168 -22.57 10.69 -16.55
C ASN A 168 -21.41 11.64 -16.31
N PHE A 169 -20.29 11.47 -17.02
CA PHE A 169 -19.14 12.38 -16.94
C PHE A 169 -18.20 12.24 -18.13
N ASP A 170 -17.41 13.29 -18.37
CA ASP A 170 -16.36 13.28 -19.37
C ASP A 170 -15.15 12.46 -18.91
N PHE A 171 -14.76 11.47 -19.70
CA PHE A 171 -13.54 10.70 -19.50
C PHE A 171 -12.36 11.54 -20.00
N PRO A 172 -11.22 11.58 -19.28
CA PRO A 172 -10.12 12.52 -19.54
C PRO A 172 -9.22 12.06 -20.69
N PHE A 173 -9.82 11.75 -21.84
CA PHE A 173 -9.17 11.35 -23.08
C PHE A 173 -9.89 11.99 -24.26
N MET A 174 -9.10 12.41 -25.25
CA MET A 174 -9.57 12.90 -26.53
C MET A 174 -9.06 11.93 -27.59
N VAL A 175 -9.91 11.61 -28.56
CA VAL A 175 -9.59 10.65 -29.62
C VAL A 175 -9.69 11.36 -30.97
N SER A 176 -8.77 11.07 -31.89
CA SER A 176 -8.88 11.60 -33.25
C SER A 176 -9.98 10.86 -34.03
N GLU A 177 -10.69 11.54 -34.92
CA GLU A 177 -11.78 10.96 -35.74
C GLU A 177 -11.35 9.65 -36.44
N ALA A 178 -10.12 9.60 -36.98
CA ALA A 178 -9.57 8.43 -37.65
C ALA A 178 -9.33 7.22 -36.72
N GLU A 179 -9.21 7.46 -35.41
CA GLU A 179 -8.95 6.44 -34.39
C GLU A 179 -10.23 5.96 -33.68
N VAL A 180 -11.34 6.70 -33.76
CA VAL A 180 -12.59 6.39 -33.04
C VAL A 180 -13.08 4.97 -33.32
N MET A 181 -13.16 4.57 -34.59
CA MET A 181 -13.60 3.22 -34.94
C MET A 181 -12.64 2.14 -34.41
N GLY A 182 -11.33 2.42 -34.45
CA GLY A 182 -10.31 1.51 -33.94
C GLY A 182 -10.41 1.31 -32.42
N ILE A 183 -10.60 2.39 -31.67
CA ILE A 183 -10.71 2.31 -30.21
C ILE A 183 -12.03 1.64 -29.78
N CYS A 184 -13.14 1.86 -30.50
CA CYS A 184 -14.39 1.14 -30.26
C CYS A 184 -14.20 -0.37 -30.38
N GLY A 185 -13.52 -0.84 -31.43
CA GLY A 185 -13.26 -2.27 -31.62
C GLY A 185 -12.23 -2.83 -30.65
N PHE A 186 -11.25 -2.03 -30.23
CA PHE A 186 -10.31 -2.40 -29.17
C PHE A 186 -11.03 -2.62 -27.84
N LEU A 187 -11.88 -1.67 -27.44
CA LEU A 187 -12.68 -1.76 -26.22
C LEU A 187 -13.67 -2.92 -26.29
N ALA A 188 -14.34 -3.11 -27.43
CA ALA A 188 -15.26 -4.23 -27.60
C ALA A 188 -14.55 -5.58 -27.46
N ASN A 189 -13.38 -5.75 -28.08
CA ASN A 189 -12.59 -6.97 -27.93
C ASN A 189 -12.07 -7.15 -26.50
N PHE A 190 -11.63 -6.06 -25.85
CA PHE A 190 -11.24 -6.08 -24.45
C PHE A 190 -12.39 -6.57 -23.55
N PHE A 191 -13.59 -6.02 -23.69
CA PHE A 191 -14.75 -6.45 -22.88
C PHE A 191 -15.20 -7.87 -23.21
N ASN A 192 -15.19 -8.28 -24.49
CA ASN A 192 -15.53 -9.66 -24.88
C ASN A 192 -14.58 -10.69 -24.30
N ALA A 193 -13.31 -10.35 -24.08
CA ALA A 193 -12.37 -11.23 -23.39
C ALA A 193 -12.75 -11.52 -21.92
N TYR A 194 -13.60 -10.67 -21.30
CA TYR A 194 -14.14 -10.85 -19.95
C TYR A 194 -15.57 -11.44 -19.94
N SER A 195 -16.00 -12.09 -21.03
CA SER A 195 -17.31 -12.75 -21.13
C SER A 195 -17.30 -14.28 -20.91
N GLU A 196 -16.13 -14.94 -21.01
CA GLU A 196 -16.04 -16.41 -20.98
C GLU A 196 -15.46 -16.98 -19.68
N GLU A 197 -14.69 -16.20 -18.91
CA GLU A 197 -14.06 -16.65 -17.67
C GLU A 197 -14.40 -15.71 -16.50
N SER A 198 -15.12 -16.21 -15.49
CA SER A 198 -15.43 -15.48 -14.24
C SER A 198 -14.21 -15.23 -13.32
N ILE A 199 -13.00 -15.24 -13.89
CA ILE A 199 -11.73 -15.06 -13.18
C ILE A 199 -11.20 -13.67 -13.55
N GLY A 200 -11.56 -12.64 -12.78
CA GLY A 200 -11.12 -11.28 -13.06
C GLY A 200 -11.72 -10.21 -12.17
N ASP A 201 -11.41 -8.95 -12.52
CA ASP A 201 -11.90 -7.75 -11.83
C ASP A 201 -13.37 -7.43 -12.15
N PHE A 202 -13.90 -7.92 -13.28
CA PHE A 202 -15.28 -7.75 -13.72
C PHE A 202 -15.65 -8.82 -14.77
N PHE A 203 -16.94 -8.92 -15.07
CA PHE A 203 -17.52 -9.75 -16.12
C PHE A 203 -18.38 -8.88 -17.03
N ALA A 204 -18.28 -9.05 -18.35
CA ALA A 204 -19.00 -8.26 -19.33
C ALA A 204 -19.87 -9.13 -20.25
N GLU A 205 -21.08 -8.66 -20.56
CA GLU A 205 -22.02 -9.35 -21.43
C GLU A 205 -22.65 -8.36 -22.42
N LYS A 206 -23.14 -8.89 -23.57
CA LYS A 206 -23.86 -8.12 -24.60
C LYS A 206 -23.10 -6.88 -25.09
N VAL A 207 -21.80 -7.04 -25.33
CA VAL A 207 -20.96 -5.98 -25.86
C VAL A 207 -21.39 -5.65 -27.29
N ARG A 208 -21.70 -4.38 -27.53
CA ARG A 208 -22.16 -3.86 -28.83
C ARG A 208 -21.42 -2.59 -29.16
N VAL A 209 -21.14 -2.42 -30.45
CA VAL A 209 -20.69 -1.14 -31.01
C VAL A 209 -21.89 -0.53 -31.72
N VAL A 210 -22.18 0.73 -31.44
CA VAL A 210 -23.31 1.47 -32.03
C VAL A 210 -22.79 2.71 -32.75
N GLU A 211 -23.52 3.11 -33.79
CA GLU A 211 -23.30 4.35 -34.53
C GLU A 211 -24.63 5.10 -34.56
N GLU A 212 -24.62 6.35 -34.10
CA GLU A 212 -25.77 7.24 -34.14
C GLU A 212 -25.40 8.53 -34.90
N VAL A 213 -26.39 9.15 -35.52
CA VAL A 213 -26.21 10.45 -36.19
C VAL A 213 -26.65 11.52 -35.20
N GLY A 214 -25.69 12.13 -34.54
CA GLY A 214 -25.89 13.24 -33.63
C GLY A 214 -26.02 14.59 -34.32
N GLY A 215 -26.25 15.63 -33.51
CA GLY A 215 -26.43 17.00 -34.01
C GLY A 215 -25.17 17.60 -34.65
N MET A 216 -23.98 17.13 -34.27
CA MET A 216 -22.69 17.65 -34.74
C MET A 216 -21.88 16.66 -35.61
N GLY A 217 -22.42 15.47 -35.89
CA GLY A 217 -21.73 14.47 -36.70
C GLY A 217 -22.13 13.04 -36.34
N LYS A 218 -21.34 12.08 -36.82
CA LYS A 218 -21.47 10.68 -36.42
C LYS A 218 -20.93 10.50 -35.01
N GLU A 219 -21.73 9.90 -34.15
CA GLU A 219 -21.40 9.53 -32.78
C GLU A 219 -21.23 8.01 -32.74
N TYR A 220 -20.23 7.55 -32.02
CA TYR A 220 -19.96 6.12 -31.88
C TYR A 220 -20.05 5.73 -30.41
N GLY A 221 -20.56 4.52 -30.14
CA GLY A 221 -20.73 4.05 -28.78
C GLY A 221 -20.27 2.61 -28.60
N VAL A 222 -19.77 2.29 -27.41
CA VAL A 222 -19.62 0.90 -26.95
C VAL A 222 -20.54 0.69 -25.76
N GLN A 223 -21.52 -0.21 -25.91
CA GLN A 223 -22.54 -0.52 -24.91
C GLN A 223 -22.38 -1.95 -24.39
N LEU A 224 -22.52 -2.15 -23.09
CA LEU A 224 -22.44 -3.48 -22.47
C LEU A 224 -23.13 -3.53 -21.10
N LEU A 225 -23.41 -4.76 -20.66
CA LEU A 225 -23.75 -5.06 -19.27
C LEU A 225 -22.49 -5.50 -18.54
N LEU A 226 -22.31 -5.01 -17.32
CA LEU A 226 -21.10 -5.21 -16.54
C LEU A 226 -21.43 -5.63 -15.11
N TRP A 227 -20.77 -6.69 -14.65
CA TRP A 227 -20.79 -7.14 -13.26
C TRP A 227 -19.41 -6.93 -12.65
N LEU A 228 -19.34 -6.25 -11.52
CA LEU A 228 -18.07 -5.85 -10.93
C LEU A 228 -17.71 -6.75 -9.75
N ALA A 229 -16.43 -7.14 -9.64
CA ALA A 229 -15.94 -7.90 -8.50
C ALA A 229 -15.82 -7.01 -7.24
N PRO A 230 -16.02 -7.57 -6.03
CA PRO A 230 -16.34 -8.96 -5.75
C PRO A 230 -17.81 -9.29 -6.05
N PHE A 231 -18.05 -10.45 -6.69
CA PHE A 231 -19.35 -10.81 -7.29
C PHE A 231 -20.43 -11.18 -6.26
N ASP A 232 -20.03 -11.52 -5.04
CA ASP A 232 -20.90 -11.79 -3.89
C ASP A 232 -21.82 -10.62 -3.54
N MET A 233 -21.38 -9.40 -3.85
CA MET A 233 -22.12 -8.17 -3.59
C MET A 233 -23.13 -7.84 -4.70
N GLY A 234 -23.17 -8.65 -5.77
CA GLY A 234 -24.20 -8.58 -6.82
C GLY A 234 -24.30 -7.23 -7.52
N VAL A 235 -23.18 -6.50 -7.66
CA VAL A 235 -23.17 -5.19 -8.33
C VAL A 235 -23.17 -5.40 -9.84
N SER A 236 -24.22 -4.92 -10.51
CA SER A 236 -24.32 -4.91 -11.95
C SER A 236 -24.75 -3.54 -12.47
N GLN A 237 -24.26 -3.18 -13.66
CA GLN A 237 -24.53 -1.91 -14.29
C GLN A 237 -24.59 -2.03 -15.81
N PHE A 238 -25.32 -1.12 -16.43
CA PHE A 238 -25.15 -0.81 -17.84
C PHE A 238 -24.01 0.20 -17.98
N LEU A 239 -23.15 0.01 -18.98
CA LEU A 239 -22.07 0.92 -19.34
C LEU A 239 -22.19 1.28 -20.82
N GLN A 240 -22.10 2.58 -21.09
CA GLN A 240 -22.05 3.17 -22.42
C GLN A 240 -20.89 4.16 -22.48
N LEU A 241 -19.95 3.88 -23.38
CA LEU A 241 -18.84 4.78 -23.70
C LEU A 241 -19.16 5.44 -25.03
N GLU A 242 -19.42 6.74 -25.01
CA GLU A 242 -19.77 7.52 -26.20
C GLU A 242 -18.59 8.35 -26.67
N PHE A 243 -18.35 8.33 -27.97
CA PHE A 243 -17.39 9.15 -28.66
C PHE A 243 -18.19 10.21 -29.40
N LEU A 244 -18.17 11.43 -28.87
CA LEU A 244 -18.93 12.57 -29.37
C LEU A 244 -17.96 13.54 -30.08
N PRO A 245 -18.37 14.15 -31.22
CA PRO A 245 -17.55 15.17 -31.87
C PRO A 245 -17.37 16.38 -30.94
N ALA A 246 -16.12 16.80 -30.75
CA ALA A 246 -15.78 17.98 -29.96
C ALA A 246 -15.89 19.27 -30.80
N ASP A 247 -15.84 20.43 -30.13
CA ASP A 247 -15.78 21.74 -30.80
C ASP A 247 -14.59 21.87 -31.77
N THR A 248 -13.53 21.09 -31.54
CA THR A 248 -12.36 21.02 -32.40
C THR A 248 -12.56 19.99 -33.50
N THR A 249 -12.52 20.43 -34.76
CA THR A 249 -12.72 19.56 -35.92
C THR A 249 -11.75 18.38 -35.93
N GLY A 250 -12.27 17.17 -36.16
CA GLY A 250 -11.49 15.93 -36.21
C GLY A 250 -11.10 15.37 -34.84
N VAL A 251 -11.64 15.90 -33.75
CA VAL A 251 -11.41 15.43 -32.39
C VAL A 251 -12.73 15.04 -31.73
N TYR A 252 -12.70 13.94 -31.00
CA TYR A 252 -13.82 13.37 -30.28
C TYR A 252 -13.54 13.37 -28.78
N THR A 253 -14.52 13.80 -27.99
CA THR A 253 -14.55 13.61 -26.53
C THR A 253 -15.09 12.22 -26.21
N VAL A 254 -14.70 11.69 -25.05
CA VAL A 254 -15.20 10.41 -24.55
C VAL A 254 -16.10 10.67 -23.36
N GLN A 255 -17.39 10.39 -23.49
CA GLN A 255 -18.36 10.48 -22.41
C GLN A 255 -18.68 9.10 -21.86
N VAL A 256 -18.72 8.98 -20.53
CA VAL A 256 -19.04 7.73 -19.84
C VAL A 256 -20.43 7.89 -19.23
N TYR A 257 -21.35 7.02 -19.63
CA TYR A 257 -22.63 6.83 -18.98
C TYR A 257 -22.67 5.45 -18.32
N ILE A 258 -22.92 5.40 -17.02
CA ILE A 258 -23.26 4.15 -16.32
C ILE A 258 -24.59 4.28 -15.59
N GLN A 259 -25.32 3.18 -15.57
CA GLN A 259 -26.57 3.05 -14.83
C GLN A 259 -26.54 1.80 -13.96
N ARG A 260 -26.70 1.96 -12.65
CA ARG A 260 -26.79 0.85 -11.69
C ARG A 260 -28.05 0.02 -11.97
N ILE A 261 -27.88 -1.28 -12.13
CA ILE A 261 -28.98 -2.25 -12.30
C ILE A 261 -29.21 -2.99 -10.97
N SER A 262 -28.14 -3.39 -10.29
CA SER A 262 -28.21 -4.07 -8.99
C SER A 262 -27.01 -3.75 -8.10
N GLY A 263 -27.12 -4.10 -6.81
CA GLY A 263 -26.12 -3.83 -5.77
C GLY A 263 -26.40 -2.54 -4.99
N GLN A 264 -25.71 -2.31 -3.87
CA GLN A 264 -25.89 -1.12 -3.03
C GLN A 264 -25.18 0.11 -3.61
N ASP A 265 -25.75 1.31 -3.44
CA ASP A 265 -25.30 2.54 -4.10
C ASP A 265 -23.88 2.95 -3.66
N THR A 266 -23.69 3.07 -2.34
CA THR A 266 -22.39 3.43 -1.75
C THR A 266 -21.27 2.45 -2.13
N PHE A 267 -21.62 1.19 -2.35
CA PHE A 267 -20.69 0.15 -2.75
C PHE A 267 -20.42 0.17 -4.27
N TRP A 268 -21.45 0.36 -5.08
CA TRP A 268 -21.37 0.55 -6.52
C TRP A 268 -20.47 1.75 -6.88
N GLN A 269 -20.65 2.89 -6.22
CA GLN A 269 -19.78 4.07 -6.41
C GLN A 269 -18.33 3.76 -6.04
N ARG A 270 -18.08 3.07 -4.91
CA ARG A 270 -16.73 2.73 -4.45
C ARG A 270 -16.01 1.80 -5.43
N ILE A 271 -16.69 0.77 -5.94
CA ILE A 271 -16.07 -0.19 -6.87
C ILE A 271 -15.78 0.46 -8.22
N ASN A 272 -16.67 1.31 -8.72
CA ASN A 272 -16.49 1.97 -10.00
C ASN A 272 -15.19 2.79 -10.08
N HIS A 273 -14.71 3.36 -8.97
CA HIS A 273 -13.40 4.00 -8.93
C HIS A 273 -12.27 3.07 -9.38
N ARG A 274 -12.31 1.78 -9.00
CA ARG A 274 -11.30 0.80 -9.43
C ARG A 274 -11.46 0.47 -10.91
N PHE A 275 -12.71 0.26 -11.35
CA PHE A 275 -13.04 -0.02 -12.74
C PHE A 275 -12.55 1.09 -13.69
N PHE A 276 -12.85 2.36 -13.40
CA PHE A 276 -12.42 3.46 -14.27
C PHE A 276 -10.90 3.65 -14.30
N ASN A 277 -10.21 3.34 -13.20
CA ASN A 277 -8.75 3.30 -13.21
C ASN A 277 -8.20 2.20 -14.13
N ARG A 278 -8.90 1.06 -14.25
CA ARG A 278 -8.54 0.01 -15.19
C ARG A 278 -8.85 0.44 -16.62
N LEU A 279 -10.05 0.95 -16.88
CA LEU A 279 -10.44 1.47 -18.19
C LEU A 279 -9.45 2.52 -18.70
N ARG A 280 -9.01 3.43 -17.82
CA ARG A 280 -7.99 4.44 -18.14
C ARG A 280 -6.66 3.82 -18.61
N LYS A 281 -6.25 2.67 -18.04
CA LYS A 281 -5.04 1.97 -18.49
C LYS A 281 -5.22 1.38 -19.88
N GLU A 282 -6.40 0.87 -20.22
CA GLU A 282 -6.68 0.36 -21.56
C GLU A 282 -6.62 1.47 -22.62
N PHE A 283 -7.15 2.66 -22.31
CA PHE A 283 -6.99 3.85 -23.17
C PHE A 283 -5.51 4.25 -23.36
N LEU A 284 -4.67 4.11 -22.34
CA LEU A 284 -3.23 4.34 -22.48
C LEU A 284 -2.55 3.26 -23.33
N ILE A 285 -2.97 1.99 -23.19
CA ILE A 285 -2.46 0.87 -23.99
C ILE A 285 -2.77 1.09 -25.47
N TRP A 286 -3.98 1.52 -25.81
CA TRP A 286 -4.38 1.85 -27.18
C TRP A 286 -3.33 2.75 -27.89
N HIS A 287 -2.87 3.81 -27.24
CA HIS A 287 -1.87 4.71 -27.82
C HIS A 287 -0.49 4.07 -28.05
N THR A 288 -0.19 2.97 -27.38
CA THR A 288 1.07 2.22 -27.55
C THR A 288 0.99 1.13 -28.63
N LEU A 289 -0.20 0.81 -29.13
CA LEU A 289 -0.40 -0.20 -30.18
C LEU A 289 0.18 0.27 -31.52
N LYS A 290 0.80 -0.68 -32.24
CA LYS A 290 1.27 -0.52 -33.62
C LYS A 290 0.09 -0.42 -34.60
N ASP A 291 0.32 0.22 -35.75
CA ASP A 291 -0.71 0.45 -36.76
C ASP A 291 -1.41 -0.83 -37.23
N GLU A 292 -0.69 -1.94 -37.40
CA GLU A 292 -1.26 -3.24 -37.78
C GLU A 292 -2.36 -3.71 -36.79
N ALA A 293 -2.11 -3.56 -35.49
CA ALA A 293 -3.09 -3.92 -34.46
C ALA A 293 -4.29 -2.96 -34.45
N ARG A 294 -4.05 -1.67 -34.71
CA ARG A 294 -5.13 -0.67 -34.79
C ARG A 294 -6.07 -0.94 -35.97
N VAL A 295 -5.54 -1.39 -37.11
CA VAL A 295 -6.35 -1.80 -38.27
C VAL A 295 -7.21 -3.02 -37.93
N TYR A 296 -6.64 -4.05 -37.30
CA TYR A 296 -7.40 -5.23 -36.84
C TYR A 296 -8.59 -4.85 -35.96
N HIS A 297 -8.38 -3.93 -35.00
CA HIS A 297 -9.46 -3.47 -34.12
C HIS A 297 -10.52 -2.66 -34.86
N ARG A 298 -10.13 -1.83 -35.85
CA ARG A 298 -11.09 -1.12 -36.71
C ARG A 298 -11.99 -2.07 -37.47
N GLU A 299 -11.43 -3.08 -38.13
CA GLU A 299 -12.21 -4.10 -38.85
C GLU A 299 -13.13 -4.92 -37.93
N THR A 300 -12.75 -5.07 -36.66
CA THR A 300 -13.57 -5.73 -35.65
C THR A 300 -14.78 -4.87 -35.28
N ALA A 301 -14.59 -3.56 -35.10
CA ALA A 301 -15.68 -2.63 -34.84
C ALA A 301 -16.68 -2.57 -35.99
N GLU A 302 -16.20 -2.50 -37.23
CA GLU A 302 -17.04 -2.46 -38.43
C GLU A 302 -17.90 -3.73 -38.57
N ARG A 303 -17.34 -4.90 -38.24
CA ARG A 303 -18.10 -6.16 -38.19
C ARG A 303 -19.20 -6.13 -37.13
N LEU A 304 -18.87 -5.71 -35.91
CA LEU A 304 -19.85 -5.64 -34.82
C LEU A 304 -20.98 -4.62 -35.10
N LEU A 305 -20.66 -3.50 -35.75
CA LEU A 305 -21.64 -2.52 -36.21
C LEU A 305 -22.59 -3.12 -37.27
N ALA A 306 -22.05 -3.86 -38.24
CA ALA A 306 -22.84 -4.51 -39.27
C ALA A 306 -23.78 -5.57 -38.69
N ASP A 307 -23.30 -6.40 -37.76
CA ASP A 307 -24.11 -7.44 -37.10
C ASP A 307 -25.30 -6.82 -36.34
N PHE A 308 -25.08 -5.70 -35.66
CA PHE A 308 -26.15 -4.99 -34.94
C PHE A 308 -27.21 -4.39 -35.88
N GLN A 309 -26.79 -3.80 -37.01
CA GLN A 309 -27.73 -3.27 -38.02
C GLN A 309 -28.58 -4.38 -38.65
N VAL A 310 -28.06 -5.61 -38.73
CA VAL A 310 -28.78 -6.79 -39.24
C VAL A 310 -29.73 -7.38 -38.20
N GLU A 311 -29.42 -7.34 -36.91
CA GLU A 311 -30.32 -7.76 -35.83
C GLU A 311 -31.47 -6.76 -35.55
N SER A 312 -31.32 -5.50 -35.98
CA SER A 312 -32.31 -4.44 -35.79
C SER A 312 -32.95 -3.93 -37.10
N PRO A 313 -33.50 -4.79 -37.99
CA PRO A 313 -34.21 -4.32 -39.17
C PRO A 313 -35.62 -3.87 -38.73
N ALA A 314 -35.91 -2.57 -38.88
CA ALA A 314 -37.19 -1.90 -38.63
C ALA A 314 -37.46 -1.37 -37.21
N ALA A 315 -36.83 -0.23 -36.88
CA ALA A 315 -37.44 0.77 -35.99
C ALA A 315 -37.27 2.22 -36.50
N VAL A 316 -37.00 2.40 -37.80
CA VAL A 316 -36.96 3.74 -38.44
C VAL A 316 -37.74 3.70 -39.76
N THR A 317 -39.05 3.47 -39.65
CA THR A 317 -40.08 3.98 -40.58
C THR A 317 -41.43 3.73 -39.91
N GLY A 318 -41.99 4.77 -39.27
CA GLY A 318 -43.31 4.68 -38.65
C GLY A 318 -43.67 5.90 -37.81
N SER A 319 -44.15 6.94 -38.51
CA SER A 319 -44.92 8.13 -38.06
C SER A 319 -44.33 9.06 -37.01
#